data_AF-A0A9W7YMZ8-F1
#
_entry.id   AF-A0A9W7YMZ8-F1
#
_cell.length_a   1.000
_cell.length_b   1.000
_cell.length_c   1.000
_cell.angle_alpha   90.00
_cell.angle_beta   90.00
_cell.angle_gamma   90.00
#
_symmetry.space_group_name_H-M   'P 1'
#
loop_
_entity.id
_entity.type
_entity.pdbx_description
1 polymer ?
#
loop_
_entity_poly.entity_id
_entity_poly.type
_entity_poly.pdbx_seq_one_letter_code
_entity_poly.pdbx_strand_id
1 'polypeptide(L)'
;MFVLAGPAIASDGSAAGTECGVKSHALIPVETLGPGESLLVPVWIRGDRVGAHTLSMAIGASTTQSTRALTTGCKMRTRKFEIDLVVTPSLRVNAFVRPSVQNPHERILGIEIENVQSGLDIQLVQSTFTSGHYELLPLRTGTTPRVVQIGSKQTVNLMYKARPRARDVQAQPEQFTISALQQYIFAKDKPTAVPAPIRLVHSNAVLGHQGIDSTHSSLQAYIARSQAHRRRTMLRNAYPLIPEKFHSALFPLYETFGIDFVLFWSETGGKGRMGHHSITGIDLGVPHDYINEALTPPASGAARMWLKDTEHDRQELIQSIANRSAASAHRTERTLDVALRLTGVRRVSEADALCVADIEVSVYNHSWQHAYNATLRLISPSESDQASETKPESSGPQAAWTWCGVTTHTLSVDPLGSVCVQAQVACSALGIIDVGMWELSATAVNATAATSPYAKSLECKLHPLHPSFINVTI
;
A
#
# COMPACT_ATOMS: atom_id res chain seq x y z
N MET A 1 3.36 4.58 -23.01
CA MET A 1 4.66 3.89 -23.04
C MET A 1 4.40 2.52 -23.62
N PHE A 2 5.25 2.06 -24.53
CA PHE A 2 5.19 0.71 -25.08
C PHE A 2 6.40 -0.03 -24.55
N VAL A 3 6.18 -1.21 -23.98
CA VAL A 3 7.27 -2.06 -23.49
C VAL A 3 7.33 -3.28 -24.38
N LEU A 4 8.49 -3.48 -24.99
CA LEU A 4 8.80 -4.69 -25.74
C LEU A 4 9.23 -5.78 -24.75
N ALA A 5 8.44 -6.84 -24.64
CA ALA A 5 8.86 -8.05 -23.95
C ALA A 5 9.49 -9.00 -24.97
N GLY A 6 10.77 -9.34 -24.77
CA GLY A 6 11.47 -10.41 -25.47
C GLY A 6 12.38 -11.13 -24.47
N PRO A 7 12.97 -12.29 -24.82
CA PRO A 7 13.99 -12.93 -23.99
C PRO A 7 15.16 -11.96 -23.85
N ALA A 8 15.25 -11.28 -22.71
CA ALA A 8 16.28 -10.29 -22.45
C ALA A 8 17.52 -11.01 -21.91
N ILE A 9 18.64 -10.89 -22.62
CA ILE A 9 19.96 -11.13 -22.03
C ILE A 9 20.25 -9.94 -21.11
N ALA A 10 20.60 -10.21 -19.85
CA ALA A 10 20.98 -9.19 -18.89
C ALA A 10 22.10 -8.32 -19.48
N SER A 11 21.85 -7.04 -19.66
CA SER A 11 22.91 -6.07 -19.94
C SER A 11 23.28 -5.41 -18.61
N ASP A 12 24.54 -5.56 -18.22
CA ASP A 12 25.13 -4.84 -17.11
C ASP A 12 25.19 -3.34 -17.42
N GLY A 13 24.80 -2.53 -16.44
CA GLY A 13 25.39 -1.21 -16.22
C GLY A 13 24.72 0.00 -16.86
N SER A 14 24.22 0.87 -15.98
CA SER A 14 24.44 2.33 -15.99
C SER A 14 24.25 3.07 -17.33
N ALA A 15 23.06 3.63 -17.53
CA ALA A 15 22.90 4.84 -18.34
C ALA A 15 22.05 5.87 -17.57
N ALA A 16 22.73 6.83 -16.97
CA ALA A 16 22.15 8.12 -16.60
C ALA A 16 22.01 8.95 -17.89
N GLY A 17 20.81 9.43 -18.18
CA GLY A 17 20.57 10.24 -19.38
C GLY A 17 19.11 10.64 -19.53
N THR A 18 18.86 11.92 -19.27
CA THR A 18 17.62 12.66 -19.48
C THR A 18 17.22 12.61 -20.95
N GLU A 19 16.10 11.96 -21.29
CA GLU A 19 15.34 12.24 -22.52
C GLU A 19 13.95 11.59 -22.46
N CYS A 20 12.93 12.35 -22.86
CA CYS A 20 11.56 11.90 -23.01
C CYS A 20 11.45 11.00 -24.25
N GLY A 21 11.96 9.78 -24.14
CA GLY A 21 12.00 8.79 -25.20
C GLY A 21 12.87 7.61 -24.79
N VAL A 22 12.37 6.75 -23.89
CA VAL A 22 13.12 5.55 -23.46
C VAL A 22 13.30 4.64 -24.67
N LYS A 23 14.48 4.71 -25.30
CA LYS A 23 14.90 3.76 -26.34
C LYS A 23 15.18 2.43 -25.65
N SER A 24 14.20 1.54 -25.67
CA SER A 24 14.39 0.16 -25.24
C SER A 24 14.91 -0.65 -26.43
N HIS A 25 16.06 -1.31 -26.25
CA HIS A 25 16.62 -2.22 -27.22
C HIS A 25 16.46 -3.65 -26.68
N ALA A 26 15.94 -4.55 -27.50
CA ALA A 26 15.89 -5.98 -27.20
C ALA A 26 16.73 -6.70 -28.25
N LEU A 27 17.72 -7.46 -27.77
CA LEU A 27 18.48 -8.39 -28.60
C LEU A 27 17.78 -9.74 -28.54
N ILE A 28 17.38 -10.25 -29.69
CA ILE A 28 16.78 -11.58 -29.82
C ILE A 28 17.85 -12.46 -30.45
N PRO A 29 18.43 -13.40 -29.69
CA PRO A 29 19.43 -14.30 -30.24
C PRO A 29 18.77 -15.18 -31.32
N VAL A 30 19.36 -15.20 -32.50
CA VAL A 30 18.98 -16.08 -33.60
C VAL A 30 20.20 -16.92 -33.90
N GLU A 31 20.10 -18.23 -33.68
CA GLU A 31 21.28 -19.13 -33.75
C GLU A 31 21.85 -19.20 -35.17
N THR A 32 20.99 -19.40 -36.19
CA THR A 32 21.33 -19.32 -37.61
C THR A 32 20.05 -19.23 -38.45
N LEU A 33 20.08 -18.50 -39.57
CA LEU A 33 19.00 -18.47 -40.57
C LEU A 33 19.54 -19.05 -41.89
N GLY A 34 18.95 -20.14 -42.38
CA GLY A 34 19.35 -20.78 -43.63
C GLY A 34 18.93 -20.00 -44.89
N PRO A 35 19.52 -20.29 -46.06
CA PRO A 35 19.09 -19.71 -47.33
C PRO A 35 17.63 -20.03 -47.63
N GLY A 36 16.82 -19.02 -47.92
CA GLY A 36 15.39 -19.17 -48.21
C GLY A 36 14.51 -19.35 -46.97
N GLU A 37 15.09 -19.45 -45.78
CA GLU A 37 14.33 -19.51 -44.53
C GLU A 37 13.87 -18.11 -44.10
N SER A 38 12.79 -18.07 -43.32
CA SER A 38 12.24 -16.85 -42.74
C SER A 38 12.05 -17.03 -41.25
N LEU A 39 12.40 -16.01 -40.47
CA LEU A 39 12.17 -15.99 -39.03
C LEU A 39 10.95 -15.10 -38.71
N LEU A 40 10.01 -15.67 -37.96
CA LEU A 40 8.94 -14.91 -37.33
C LEU A 40 9.35 -14.55 -35.90
N VAL A 41 9.46 -13.26 -35.64
CA VAL A 41 9.76 -12.72 -34.32
C VAL A 41 8.47 -12.16 -33.72
N PRO A 42 7.84 -12.83 -32.73
CA PRO A 42 6.68 -12.30 -32.08
C PRO A 42 7.07 -11.08 -31.23
N VAL A 43 6.31 -10.00 -31.39
CA VAL A 43 6.50 -8.76 -30.62
C VAL A 43 5.19 -8.43 -29.92
N TRP A 44 5.24 -8.33 -28.59
CA TRP A 44 4.10 -7.91 -27.80
C TRP A 44 4.20 -6.43 -27.48
N ILE A 45 3.17 -5.68 -27.83
CA ILE A 45 3.06 -4.24 -27.64
C ILE A 45 1.91 -4.00 -26.67
N ARG A 46 2.21 -3.39 -25.52
CA ARG A 46 1.18 -2.98 -24.54
C ARG A 46 0.91 -1.48 -24.66
N GLY A 47 -0.36 -1.12 -24.83
CA GLY A 47 -0.81 0.27 -24.73
C GLY A 47 -1.05 0.68 -23.28
N ASP A 48 -0.11 1.41 -22.67
CA ASP A 48 -0.26 1.88 -21.27
C ASP A 48 -1.16 3.13 -21.14
N ARG A 49 -1.34 3.90 -22.21
CA ARG A 49 -2.13 5.13 -22.21
C ARG A 49 -3.27 5.02 -23.21
N VAL A 50 -4.47 5.36 -22.78
CA VAL A 50 -5.64 5.48 -23.66
C VAL A 50 -5.41 6.61 -24.66
N GLY A 51 -5.86 6.44 -25.90
CA GLY A 51 -5.79 7.46 -26.95
C GLY A 51 -5.14 6.97 -28.24
N ALA A 52 -4.97 7.89 -29.19
CA ALA A 52 -4.25 7.65 -30.44
C ALA A 52 -2.74 7.77 -30.21
N HIS A 53 -1.97 6.84 -30.78
CA HIS A 53 -0.52 6.80 -30.70
C HIS A 53 0.07 6.45 -32.05
N THR A 54 1.24 7.00 -32.35
CA THR A 54 2.10 6.55 -33.46
C THR A 54 3.28 5.82 -32.85
N LEU A 55 3.40 4.53 -33.15
CA LEU A 55 4.51 3.69 -32.71
C LEU A 55 5.57 3.66 -33.81
N SER A 56 6.70 4.34 -33.58
CA SER A 56 7.88 4.25 -34.45
C SER A 56 8.82 3.16 -33.95
N MET A 57 9.02 2.11 -34.75
CA MET A 57 9.93 1.00 -34.46
C MET A 57 11.06 0.96 -35.49
N ALA A 58 12.26 0.60 -35.04
CA ALA A 58 13.37 0.26 -35.91
C ALA A 58 13.81 -1.16 -35.59
N ILE A 59 13.73 -2.05 -36.58
CA ILE A 59 14.26 -3.40 -36.50
C ILE A 59 15.55 -3.39 -37.29
N GLY A 60 16.64 -3.91 -36.72
CA GLY A 60 17.81 -4.18 -37.53
C GLY A 60 18.44 -5.51 -37.22
N ALA A 61 19.04 -6.08 -38.26
CA ALA A 61 19.76 -7.34 -38.19
C ALA A 61 21.25 -7.06 -38.42
N SER A 62 22.09 -7.64 -37.57
CA SER A 62 23.54 -7.68 -37.76
C SER A 62 23.92 -9.07 -38.28
N THR A 63 24.82 -9.11 -39.27
CA THR A 63 25.41 -10.36 -39.78
C THR A 63 26.56 -10.86 -38.91
N THR A 64 27.01 -10.08 -37.91
CA THR A 64 28.05 -10.49 -36.97
C THR A 64 27.44 -10.90 -35.64
N GLN A 65 27.86 -12.07 -35.11
CA GLN A 65 27.46 -12.58 -33.78
C GLN A 65 27.98 -11.75 -32.60
N SER A 66 28.67 -10.62 -32.85
CA SER A 66 29.25 -9.82 -31.77
C SER A 66 28.20 -8.89 -31.16
N THR A 67 27.96 -9.01 -29.85
CA THR A 67 27.19 -8.05 -29.04
C THR A 67 27.76 -6.62 -29.06
N ARG A 68 29.01 -6.42 -29.52
CA ARG A 68 29.62 -5.09 -29.77
C ARG A 68 29.20 -4.45 -31.11
N ALA A 69 28.38 -5.10 -31.92
CA ALA A 69 27.98 -4.61 -33.25
C ALA A 69 27.26 -3.25 -33.24
N LEU A 70 26.66 -2.85 -32.11
CA LEU A 70 26.03 -1.53 -31.96
C LEU A 70 27.05 -0.37 -31.89
N THR A 71 28.32 -0.64 -31.56
CA THR A 71 29.34 0.39 -31.32
C THR A 71 30.40 0.52 -32.40
N THR A 72 30.58 -0.48 -33.27
CA THR A 72 31.68 -0.51 -34.24
C THR A 72 31.20 -0.85 -35.65
N GLY A 73 30.87 0.16 -36.46
CA GLY A 73 30.89 0.13 -37.93
C GLY A 73 30.19 -1.03 -38.65
N CYS A 74 29.34 -1.80 -37.96
CA CYS A 74 28.77 -3.01 -38.51
C CYS A 74 27.67 -2.65 -39.50
N LYS A 75 27.64 -3.31 -40.66
CA LYS A 75 26.60 -3.13 -41.67
C LYS A 75 25.29 -3.73 -41.17
N MET A 76 24.61 -3.01 -40.29
CA MET A 76 23.28 -3.35 -39.80
C MET A 76 22.26 -2.99 -40.87
N ARG A 77 21.46 -3.95 -41.31
CA ARG A 77 20.31 -3.65 -42.15
C ARG A 77 19.18 -3.23 -41.24
N THR A 78 18.83 -1.96 -41.25
CA THR A 78 17.72 -1.41 -40.47
C THR A 78 16.50 -1.20 -41.34
N ARG A 79 15.32 -1.52 -40.81
CA ARG A 79 14.03 -1.13 -41.36
C ARG A 79 13.23 -0.41 -40.29
N LYS A 80 12.72 0.77 -40.65
CA LYS A 80 11.84 1.57 -39.80
C LYS A 80 10.39 1.29 -40.16
N PHE A 81 9.54 1.27 -39.16
CA PHE A 81 8.10 1.11 -39.29
C PHE A 81 7.42 2.14 -38.40
N GLU A 82 6.34 2.72 -38.90
CA GLU A 82 5.45 3.56 -38.11
C GLU A 82 4.07 2.92 -38.15
N ILE A 83 3.47 2.76 -36.98
CA ILE A 83 2.16 2.13 -36.81
C ILE A 83 1.29 3.09 -36.03
N ASP A 84 0.28 3.63 -36.69
CA ASP A 84 -0.78 4.38 -36.02
C ASP A 84 -1.76 3.40 -35.37
N LEU A 85 -2.03 3.59 -34.09
CA LEU A 85 -2.89 2.72 -33.31
C LEU A 85 -3.72 3.51 -32.29
N VAL A 86 -4.89 2.99 -31.95
CA VAL A 86 -5.78 3.57 -30.93
C VAL A 86 -5.91 2.59 -29.77
N VAL A 87 -5.52 3.03 -28.58
CA VAL A 87 -5.69 2.27 -27.34
C VAL A 87 -7.01 2.68 -26.71
N THR A 88 -7.95 1.74 -26.64
CA THR A 88 -9.23 1.93 -25.93
C THR A 88 -9.17 1.28 -24.55
N PRO A 89 -9.79 1.87 -23.52
CA PRO A 89 -9.79 1.28 -22.18
C PRO A 89 -10.65 0.01 -22.17
N SER A 90 -10.15 -1.11 -21.66
CA SER A 90 -10.96 -2.34 -21.53
C SER A 90 -11.72 -2.39 -20.21
N LEU A 91 -11.04 -2.03 -19.12
CA LEU A 91 -11.57 -2.04 -17.77
C LEU A 91 -11.29 -0.70 -17.10
N ARG A 92 -12.23 -0.23 -16.29
CA ARG A 92 -11.99 0.80 -15.28
C ARG A 92 -11.89 0.09 -13.93
N VAL A 93 -10.78 0.30 -13.23
CA VAL A 93 -10.53 -0.36 -11.95
C VAL A 93 -10.27 0.68 -10.88
N ASN A 94 -11.08 0.65 -9.83
CA ASN A 94 -10.91 1.48 -8.65
C ASN A 94 -10.58 0.60 -7.45
N ALA A 95 -9.80 1.12 -6.51
CA ALA A 95 -9.49 0.47 -5.26
C ALA A 95 -9.92 1.37 -4.10
N PHE A 96 -10.51 0.79 -3.07
CA PHE A 96 -10.84 1.48 -1.83
C PHE A 96 -10.49 0.60 -0.63
N VAL A 97 -10.16 1.24 0.49
CA VAL A 97 -9.80 0.56 1.73
C VAL A 97 -10.77 0.97 2.83
N ARG A 98 -11.16 0.00 3.65
CA ARG A 98 -11.94 0.22 4.87
C ARG A 98 -11.31 -0.52 6.05
N PRO A 99 -11.39 0.01 7.28
CA PRO A 99 -11.11 -0.77 8.47
C PRO A 99 -12.00 -2.02 8.55
N SER A 100 -11.45 -3.14 8.99
CA SER A 100 -12.27 -4.32 9.30
C SER A 100 -13.01 -4.12 10.61
N VAL A 101 -14.30 -4.47 10.63
CA VAL A 101 -15.13 -4.43 11.84
C VAL A 101 -14.88 -5.62 12.77
N GLN A 102 -14.30 -6.71 12.25
CA GLN A 102 -14.07 -7.94 13.02
C GLN A 102 -12.71 -7.96 13.71
N ASN A 103 -11.70 -7.34 13.08
CA ASN A 103 -10.34 -7.33 13.58
C ASN A 103 -9.65 -6.03 13.17
N PRO A 104 -9.29 -5.15 14.10
CA PRO A 104 -8.66 -3.87 13.76
C PRO A 104 -7.27 -3.98 13.15
N HIS A 105 -6.57 -5.11 13.28
CA HIS A 105 -5.33 -5.31 12.53
C HIS A 105 -5.58 -5.55 11.03
N GLU A 106 -6.80 -5.93 10.68
CA GLU A 106 -7.17 -6.24 9.30
C GLU A 106 -7.79 -5.02 8.64
N ARG A 107 -7.54 -4.89 7.34
CA ARG A 107 -8.16 -3.91 6.48
C ARG A 107 -8.90 -4.63 5.37
N ILE A 108 -10.05 -4.11 4.96
CA ILE A 108 -10.79 -4.62 3.83
C ILE A 108 -10.42 -3.80 2.60
N LEU A 109 -9.79 -4.45 1.63
CA LEU A 109 -9.49 -3.89 0.32
C LEU A 109 -10.60 -4.29 -0.64
N GLY A 110 -11.35 -3.30 -1.12
CA GLY A 110 -12.32 -3.46 -2.19
C GLY A 110 -11.74 -3.03 -3.53
N ILE A 111 -11.91 -3.87 -4.55
CA ILE A 111 -11.55 -3.58 -5.94
C ILE A 111 -12.83 -3.59 -6.77
N GLU A 112 -13.20 -2.42 -7.27
CA GLU A 112 -14.33 -2.21 -8.16
C GLU A 112 -13.83 -2.27 -9.61
N ILE A 113 -14.42 -3.15 -10.41
CA ILE A 113 -14.00 -3.41 -11.79
C ILE A 113 -15.20 -3.23 -12.70
N GLU A 114 -15.17 -2.21 -13.54
CA GLU A 114 -16.18 -1.94 -14.56
C GLU A 114 -15.66 -2.33 -15.95
N ASN A 115 -16.44 -3.14 -16.68
CA ASN A 115 -16.18 -3.41 -18.09
C ASN A 115 -16.71 -2.25 -18.93
N VAL A 116 -15.82 -1.40 -19.42
CA VAL A 116 -16.21 -0.20 -20.19
C VAL A 116 -16.44 -0.50 -21.67
N GLN A 117 -16.19 -1.72 -22.15
CA GLN A 117 -16.41 -2.10 -23.55
C GLN A 117 -17.89 -2.27 -23.85
N SER A 118 -18.30 -1.89 -25.07
CA SER A 118 -19.64 -2.14 -25.61
C SER A 118 -19.62 -3.44 -26.44
N GLY A 119 -20.30 -4.48 -25.99
CA GLY A 119 -20.49 -5.73 -26.74
C GLY A 119 -19.40 -6.79 -26.59
N LEU A 120 -18.54 -6.68 -25.56
CA LEU A 120 -17.58 -7.73 -25.21
C LEU A 120 -17.69 -8.07 -23.74
N ASP A 121 -17.75 -9.37 -23.46
CA ASP A 121 -17.72 -9.90 -22.10
C ASP A 121 -16.29 -10.23 -21.70
N ILE A 122 -15.95 -9.89 -20.46
CA ILE A 122 -14.60 -10.06 -19.92
C ILE A 122 -14.65 -11.06 -18.78
N GLN A 123 -13.83 -12.10 -18.88
CA GLN A 123 -13.56 -13.04 -17.80
C GLN A 123 -12.34 -12.56 -17.01
N LEU A 124 -12.47 -12.47 -15.69
CA LEU A 124 -11.33 -12.27 -14.80
C LEU A 124 -10.63 -13.61 -14.61
N VAL A 125 -9.31 -13.63 -14.80
CA VAL A 125 -8.49 -14.84 -14.73
C VAL A 125 -7.85 -14.96 -13.36
N GLN A 126 -7.20 -13.90 -12.90
CA GLN A 126 -6.48 -13.89 -11.63
C GLN A 126 -6.31 -12.46 -11.13
N SER A 127 -6.35 -12.31 -9.81
CA SER A 127 -5.85 -11.14 -9.11
C SER A 127 -4.57 -11.50 -8.36
N THR A 128 -3.53 -10.70 -8.50
CA THR A 128 -2.25 -10.84 -7.79
C THR A 128 -1.99 -9.56 -7.00
N PHE A 129 -1.66 -9.73 -5.73
CA PHE A 129 -1.21 -8.64 -4.87
C PHE A 129 0.24 -8.84 -4.48
N THR A 130 0.97 -7.76 -4.34
CA THR A 130 2.36 -7.74 -3.89
C THR A 130 2.50 -6.71 -2.79
N SER A 131 3.00 -7.11 -1.62
CA SER A 131 3.20 -6.22 -0.47
C SER A 131 4.40 -6.66 0.37
N GLY A 132 5.07 -5.73 1.04
CA GLY A 132 6.12 -6.07 2.01
C GLY A 132 5.56 -6.58 3.34
N HIS A 133 4.33 -6.19 3.70
CA HIS A 133 3.78 -6.43 5.05
C HIS A 133 2.46 -7.20 5.05
N TYR A 134 1.62 -7.01 4.05
CA TYR A 134 0.27 -7.56 4.04
C TYR A 134 0.15 -8.83 3.21
N GLU A 135 -0.55 -9.80 3.77
CA GLU A 135 -1.10 -10.94 3.04
C GLU A 135 -2.58 -10.68 2.76
N LEU A 136 -3.00 -10.86 1.50
CA LEU A 136 -4.36 -10.58 1.07
C LEU A 136 -5.13 -11.87 0.84
N LEU A 137 -6.25 -12.01 1.54
CA LEU A 137 -7.11 -13.19 1.51
C LEU A 137 -8.47 -12.80 0.92
N PRO A 138 -8.98 -13.47 -0.13
CA PRO A 138 -10.33 -13.20 -0.64
C PRO A 138 -11.38 -13.38 0.47
N LEU A 139 -12.31 -12.43 0.59
CA LEU A 139 -13.40 -12.54 1.57
C LEU A 139 -14.49 -13.55 1.16
N ARG A 140 -14.52 -14.00 -0.10
CA ARG A 140 -15.48 -14.99 -0.57
C ARG A 140 -15.03 -16.39 -0.15
N THR A 141 -15.83 -17.05 0.69
CA THR A 141 -15.57 -18.38 1.29
C THR A 141 -16.29 -19.54 0.59
N GLY A 142 -16.80 -19.34 -0.63
CA GLY A 142 -17.40 -20.42 -1.40
C GLY A 142 -16.35 -21.43 -1.88
N THR A 143 -16.57 -22.72 -1.64
CA THR A 143 -15.65 -23.83 -1.98
C THR A 143 -15.53 -24.13 -3.47
N THR A 144 -16.34 -23.49 -4.32
CA THR A 144 -16.29 -23.70 -5.78
C THR A 144 -15.64 -22.50 -6.48
N PRO A 145 -14.60 -22.71 -7.31
CA PRO A 145 -14.02 -21.66 -8.14
C PRO A 145 -15.05 -21.24 -9.19
N ARG A 146 -15.81 -20.18 -8.88
CA ARG A 146 -16.75 -19.61 -9.83
C ARG A 146 -15.97 -18.68 -10.75
N VAL A 147 -16.03 -18.98 -12.04
CA VAL A 147 -15.55 -18.07 -13.07
C VAL A 147 -16.21 -16.71 -12.91
N VAL A 148 -15.42 -15.66 -12.75
CA VAL A 148 -15.93 -14.29 -12.66
C VAL A 148 -15.98 -13.69 -14.06
N GLN A 149 -17.18 -13.55 -14.62
CA GLN A 149 -17.43 -12.85 -15.87
C GLN A 149 -18.10 -11.51 -15.61
N ILE A 150 -17.72 -10.51 -16.40
CA ILE A 150 -18.24 -9.16 -16.37
C ILE A 150 -18.81 -8.86 -17.76
N GLY A 151 -20.14 -8.76 -17.83
CA GLY A 151 -20.80 -8.37 -19.07
C GLY A 151 -20.43 -6.95 -19.50
N SER A 152 -20.70 -6.61 -20.74
CA SER A 152 -20.56 -5.24 -21.25
C SER A 152 -21.24 -4.21 -20.33
N LYS A 153 -20.51 -3.13 -19.97
CA LYS A 153 -21.00 -2.05 -19.08
C LYS A 153 -21.41 -2.50 -17.68
N GLN A 154 -21.00 -3.68 -17.25
CA GLN A 154 -21.25 -4.16 -15.89
C GLN A 154 -20.07 -3.88 -14.96
N THR A 155 -20.36 -3.87 -13.67
CA THR A 155 -19.38 -3.68 -12.61
C THR A 155 -19.40 -4.86 -11.65
N VAL A 156 -18.22 -5.33 -11.23
CA VAL A 156 -18.06 -6.34 -10.18
C VAL A 156 -17.16 -5.81 -9.08
N ASN A 157 -17.48 -6.19 -7.85
CA ASN A 157 -16.66 -5.88 -6.68
C ASN A 157 -15.98 -7.15 -6.15
N LEU A 158 -14.65 -7.09 -6.07
CA LEU A 158 -13.82 -8.08 -5.41
C LEU A 158 -13.41 -7.52 -4.06
N MET A 159 -13.57 -8.31 -3.00
CA MET A 159 -13.24 -7.88 -1.64
C MET A 159 -12.18 -8.81 -1.05
N TYR A 160 -11.16 -8.21 -0.46
CA TYR A 160 -10.03 -8.91 0.15
C TYR A 160 -9.82 -8.41 1.56
N LYS A 161 -9.39 -9.33 2.41
CA LYS A 161 -8.93 -9.08 3.77
C LYS A 161 -7.42 -8.96 3.73
N ALA A 162 -6.90 -7.78 4.00
CA ALA A 162 -5.48 -7.54 4.17
C ALA A 162 -5.11 -7.82 5.64
N ARG A 163 -4.32 -8.86 5.85
CA ARG A 163 -3.83 -9.29 7.15
C ARG A 163 -2.33 -8.98 7.26
N PRO A 164 -1.88 -8.26 8.30
CA PRO A 164 -0.46 -8.04 8.51
C PRO A 164 0.22 -9.37 8.82
N ARG A 165 1.37 -9.63 8.19
CA ARG A 165 2.19 -10.80 8.49
C ARG A 165 3.07 -10.50 9.70
N ALA A 166 3.22 -11.48 10.60
CA ALA A 166 4.22 -11.41 11.66
C ALA A 166 5.61 -11.17 11.02
N ARG A 167 6.26 -10.06 11.39
CA ARG A 167 7.46 -9.55 10.73
C ARG A 167 8.63 -10.52 10.84
N ASP A 168 9.42 -10.62 9.76
CA ASP A 168 10.87 -10.77 9.86
C ASP A 168 11.44 -9.35 10.10
N VAL A 169 12.05 -9.11 11.26
CA VAL A 169 12.47 -7.79 11.77
C VAL A 169 13.55 -7.10 10.89
N GLN A 170 14.13 -7.78 9.90
CA GLN A 170 15.44 -7.40 9.36
C GLN A 170 15.48 -6.24 8.36
N ALA A 171 14.38 -5.88 7.69
CA ALA A 171 14.41 -4.78 6.71
C ALA A 171 13.28 -3.77 6.97
N GLN A 172 13.67 -2.53 7.31
CA GLN A 172 12.76 -1.39 7.51
C GLN A 172 13.07 -0.30 6.46
N PRO A 173 12.41 -0.35 5.30
CA PRO A 173 12.52 0.64 4.21
C PRO A 173 12.34 2.08 4.66
N GLU A 174 11.45 2.30 5.63
CA GLU A 174 11.14 3.61 6.21
C GLU A 174 12.36 4.15 6.97
N GLN A 175 12.98 3.33 7.83
CA GLN A 175 14.19 3.70 8.58
C GLN A 175 15.38 4.00 7.64
N PHE A 176 15.53 3.22 6.57
CA PHE A 176 16.51 3.52 5.53
C PHE A 176 16.23 4.88 4.90
N THR A 177 14.98 5.15 4.53
CA THR A 177 14.59 6.41 3.90
C THR A 177 14.82 7.60 4.83
N ILE A 178 14.48 7.48 6.11
CA ILE A 178 14.78 8.50 7.14
C ILE A 178 16.27 8.80 7.16
N SER A 179 17.09 7.75 7.29
CA SER A 179 18.53 7.89 7.42
C SER A 179 19.17 8.47 6.15
N ALA A 180 18.72 8.03 4.98
CA ALA A 180 19.20 8.50 3.68
C ALA A 180 18.78 9.95 3.42
N LEU A 181 17.54 10.33 3.77
CA LEU A 181 17.08 11.72 3.68
C LEU A 181 17.80 12.61 4.69
N GLN A 182 18.02 12.18 5.93
CA GLN A 182 18.81 12.93 6.91
C GLN A 182 20.25 13.11 6.45
N GLN A 183 20.87 12.08 5.85
CA GLN A 183 22.20 12.21 5.25
C GLN A 183 22.18 13.18 4.07
N TYR A 184 21.20 13.07 3.18
CA TYR A 184 21.10 13.92 2.01
C TYR A 184 20.83 15.38 2.35
N ILE A 185 19.92 15.59 3.30
CA ILE A 185 19.57 16.90 3.81
C ILE A 185 20.74 17.39 4.62
N PHE A 186 21.14 16.78 5.75
CA PHE A 186 22.03 17.39 6.75
C PHE A 186 23.53 17.08 6.63
N ALA A 187 23.93 15.97 5.99
CA ALA A 187 25.33 15.60 5.90
C ALA A 187 26.06 16.28 4.72
N LYS A 188 27.39 16.37 4.85
CA LYS A 188 28.27 16.83 3.77
C LYS A 188 28.31 15.81 2.63
N ASP A 189 28.42 14.54 2.97
CA ASP A 189 28.47 13.43 2.02
C ASP A 189 27.05 12.98 1.65
N LYS A 190 26.80 12.82 0.35
CA LYS A 190 25.50 12.39 -0.16
C LYS A 190 25.34 10.86 -0.06
N PRO A 191 24.11 10.36 0.14
CA PRO A 191 23.86 8.92 0.23
C PRO A 191 24.23 8.23 -1.08
N THR A 192 25.03 7.18 -0.96
CA THR A 192 25.41 6.26 -2.04
C THR A 192 24.94 4.84 -1.78
N ALA A 193 24.49 4.55 -0.55
CA ALA A 193 23.97 3.25 -0.18
C ALA A 193 22.69 2.93 -0.96
N VAL A 194 22.54 1.66 -1.33
CA VAL A 194 21.34 1.14 -1.97
C VAL A 194 20.47 0.51 -0.88
N PRO A 195 19.14 0.73 -0.88
CA PRO A 195 18.24 0.12 0.09
C PRO A 195 18.34 -1.41 0.06
N ALA A 196 18.29 -2.03 1.24
CA ALA A 196 18.27 -3.48 1.35
C ALA A 196 17.02 -4.06 0.64
N PRO A 197 17.13 -5.23 -0.02
CA PRO A 197 15.98 -5.88 -0.63
C PRO A 197 14.89 -6.19 0.40
N ILE A 198 13.64 -5.92 0.03
CA ILE A 198 12.46 -6.25 0.84
C ILE A 198 11.92 -7.58 0.36
N ARG A 199 11.62 -8.47 1.30
CA ARG A 199 10.91 -9.72 1.00
C ARG A 199 9.45 -9.40 0.72
N LEU A 200 9.04 -9.55 -0.54
CA LEU A 200 7.66 -9.34 -0.94
C LEU A 200 6.82 -10.59 -0.69
N VAL A 201 5.59 -10.38 -0.23
CA VAL A 201 4.53 -11.37 -0.14
C VAL A 201 3.67 -11.24 -1.39
N HIS A 202 3.46 -12.36 -2.08
CA HIS A 202 2.58 -12.44 -3.23
C HIS A 202 1.31 -13.18 -2.84
N SER A 203 0.16 -12.50 -2.92
CA SER A 203 -1.14 -13.11 -2.67
C SER A 203 -1.88 -13.24 -3.99
N ASN A 204 -2.09 -14.49 -4.42
CA ASN A 204 -2.75 -14.80 -5.68
C ASN A 204 -4.15 -15.35 -5.40
N ALA A 205 -5.16 -14.80 -6.07
CA ALA A 205 -6.50 -15.36 -6.09
C ALA A 205 -6.90 -15.63 -7.54
N VAL A 206 -7.09 -16.91 -7.85
CA VAL A 206 -7.52 -17.40 -9.16
C VAL A 206 -9.02 -17.19 -9.28
N LEU A 207 -9.44 -16.49 -10.34
CA LEU A 207 -10.84 -16.10 -10.61
C LEU A 207 -11.42 -16.82 -11.84
N GLY A 208 -10.60 -17.59 -12.55
CA GLY A 208 -10.96 -18.39 -13.72
C GLY A 208 -10.54 -19.85 -13.59
N HIS A 209 -10.35 -20.52 -14.74
CA HIS A 209 -10.02 -21.95 -14.79
C HIS A 209 -8.55 -22.27 -14.54
N GLN A 210 -7.65 -21.33 -14.83
CA GLN A 210 -6.21 -21.52 -14.74
C GLN A 210 -5.57 -20.31 -14.07
N GLY A 211 -4.69 -20.59 -13.10
CA GLY A 211 -3.83 -19.58 -12.49
C GLY A 211 -2.69 -19.19 -13.42
N ILE A 212 -2.23 -17.96 -13.29
CA ILE A 212 -1.04 -17.44 -13.96
C ILE A 212 0.08 -17.38 -12.93
N ASP A 213 1.20 -18.04 -13.22
CA ASP A 213 2.40 -17.86 -12.41
C ASP A 213 3.00 -16.46 -12.66
N SER A 214 2.70 -15.52 -11.76
CA SER A 214 3.20 -14.16 -11.79
C SER A 214 4.56 -14.00 -11.09
N THR A 215 5.04 -15.05 -10.43
CA THR A 215 6.23 -15.04 -9.57
C THR A 215 7.48 -15.58 -10.24
N HIS A 216 7.35 -16.56 -11.14
CA HIS A 216 8.50 -17.15 -11.84
C HIS A 216 8.49 -16.94 -13.36
N SER A 217 7.53 -16.16 -13.87
CA SER A 217 7.45 -15.83 -15.30
C SER A 217 8.16 -14.52 -15.65
N SER A 218 8.43 -14.32 -16.94
CA SER A 218 8.95 -13.05 -17.50
C SER A 218 8.06 -11.83 -17.16
N LEU A 219 6.81 -12.09 -16.77
CA LEU A 219 5.86 -11.10 -16.28
C LEU A 219 6.32 -10.44 -14.97
N GLN A 220 7.03 -11.16 -14.10
CA GLN A 220 7.55 -10.61 -12.85
C GLN A 220 8.52 -9.46 -13.13
N ALA A 221 9.51 -9.71 -14.00
CA ALA A 221 10.49 -8.70 -14.42
C ALA A 221 9.81 -7.52 -15.15
N TYR A 222 8.73 -7.79 -15.86
CA TYR A 222 7.90 -6.75 -16.47
C TYR A 222 7.20 -5.88 -15.40
N ILE A 223 6.50 -6.50 -14.44
CA ILE A 223 5.79 -5.82 -13.36
C ILE A 223 6.77 -4.98 -12.53
N ALA A 224 7.91 -5.55 -12.14
CA ALA A 224 8.95 -4.86 -11.37
C ALA A 224 9.51 -3.64 -12.12
N ARG A 225 9.78 -3.76 -13.43
CA ARG A 225 10.24 -2.61 -14.25
C ARG A 225 9.17 -1.54 -14.40
N SER A 226 7.93 -1.93 -14.62
CA SER A 226 6.80 -0.99 -14.68
C SER A 226 6.66 -0.22 -13.37
N GLN A 227 6.78 -0.92 -12.24
CA GLN A 227 6.75 -0.31 -10.91
C GLN A 227 7.93 0.64 -10.70
N ALA A 228 9.16 0.25 -11.06
CA ALA A 228 10.33 1.12 -10.95
C ALA A 228 10.18 2.39 -11.79
N HIS A 229 9.66 2.27 -13.02
CA HIS A 229 9.41 3.42 -13.87
C HIS A 229 8.34 4.35 -13.28
N ARG A 230 7.23 3.80 -12.78
CA ARG A 230 6.17 4.57 -12.13
C ARG A 230 6.68 5.26 -10.88
N ARG A 231 7.42 4.56 -10.02
CA ARG A 231 8.01 5.11 -8.80
C ARG A 231 8.95 6.27 -9.10
N ARG A 232 9.86 6.14 -10.07
CA ARG A 232 10.73 7.24 -10.52
C ARG A 232 9.94 8.45 -11.01
N THR A 233 8.91 8.23 -11.83
CA THR A 233 8.05 9.30 -12.34
C THR A 233 7.31 10.01 -11.21
N MET A 234 6.77 9.25 -10.25
CA MET A 234 6.13 9.77 -9.06
C MET A 234 7.10 10.60 -8.21
N LEU A 235 8.29 10.07 -7.92
CA LEU A 235 9.30 10.75 -7.10
C LEU A 235 9.80 12.03 -7.76
N ARG A 236 10.01 12.03 -9.08
CA ARG A 236 10.37 13.23 -9.84
C ARG A 236 9.33 14.32 -9.75
N ASN A 237 8.05 13.96 -9.79
CA ASN A 237 6.96 14.92 -9.68
C ASN A 237 6.74 15.36 -8.21
N ALA A 238 6.99 14.47 -7.25
CA ALA A 238 6.79 14.74 -5.82
C ALA A 238 7.93 15.54 -5.20
N TYR A 239 9.16 15.37 -5.68
CA TYR A 239 10.38 15.97 -5.13
C TYR A 239 11.23 16.59 -6.25
N PRO A 240 10.75 17.67 -6.89
CA PRO A 240 11.44 18.28 -8.03
C PRO A 240 12.82 18.86 -7.67
N LEU A 241 13.01 19.28 -6.41
CA LEU A 241 14.29 19.81 -5.92
C LEU A 241 15.34 18.72 -5.64
N ILE A 242 14.95 17.43 -5.62
CA ILE A 242 15.88 16.31 -5.45
C ILE A 242 16.29 15.80 -6.83
N PRO A 243 17.59 15.87 -7.22
CA PRO A 243 18.05 15.35 -8.49
C PRO A 243 17.76 13.85 -8.65
N GLU A 244 17.33 13.44 -9.85
CA GLU A 244 16.87 12.07 -10.15
C GLU A 244 17.92 10.99 -9.81
N LYS A 245 19.21 11.31 -9.94
CA LYS A 245 20.31 10.39 -9.60
C LYS A 245 20.31 9.92 -8.13
N PHE A 246 19.68 10.68 -7.23
CA PHE A 246 19.59 10.31 -5.82
C PHE A 246 18.30 9.55 -5.48
N HIS A 247 17.29 9.52 -6.36
CA HIS A 247 15.98 8.93 -6.02
C HIS A 247 16.08 7.46 -5.60
N SER A 248 16.91 6.65 -6.25
CA SER A 248 17.10 5.24 -5.87
C SER A 248 17.94 5.01 -4.62
N ALA A 249 18.76 5.98 -4.23
CA ALA A 249 19.54 5.94 -3.00
C ALA A 249 18.75 6.49 -1.79
N LEU A 250 17.71 7.28 -2.05
CA LEU A 250 16.86 7.88 -1.03
C LEU A 250 15.60 7.06 -0.77
N PHE A 251 14.95 6.60 -1.84
CA PHE A 251 13.64 5.99 -1.76
C PHE A 251 13.69 4.55 -2.26
N PRO A 252 13.29 3.57 -1.43
CA PRO A 252 13.19 2.19 -1.84
C PRO A 252 12.11 2.02 -2.92
N LEU A 253 12.26 0.95 -3.72
CA LEU A 253 11.32 0.63 -4.79
C LEU A 253 9.95 0.25 -4.25
N TYR A 254 9.93 -0.49 -3.14
CA TYR A 254 8.72 -0.91 -2.44
C TYR A 254 8.69 -0.29 -1.05
N GLU A 255 7.49 0.09 -0.62
CA GLU A 255 7.21 0.53 0.75
C GLU A 255 6.71 -0.67 1.57
N THR A 256 6.89 -0.64 2.88
CA THR A 256 6.50 -1.77 3.74
C THR A 256 4.99 -2.03 3.67
N PHE A 257 4.20 -0.97 3.80
CA PHE A 257 2.74 -1.06 3.87
C PHE A 257 2.04 -0.82 2.53
N GLY A 258 2.80 -0.53 1.48
CA GLY A 258 2.28 -0.40 0.13
C GLY A 258 1.76 -1.74 -0.38
N ILE A 259 0.63 -1.69 -1.11
CA ILE A 259 0.12 -2.83 -1.87
C ILE A 259 0.10 -2.48 -3.34
N ASP A 260 0.70 -3.36 -4.13
CA ASP A 260 0.55 -3.37 -5.57
C ASP A 260 -0.42 -4.47 -5.97
N PHE A 261 -1.30 -4.15 -6.91
CA PHE A 261 -2.35 -5.02 -7.42
C PHE A 261 -2.21 -5.18 -8.92
N VAL A 262 -2.35 -6.41 -9.40
CA VAL A 262 -2.40 -6.76 -10.81
C VAL A 262 -3.61 -7.65 -11.08
N LEU A 263 -4.46 -7.24 -12.02
CA LEU A 263 -5.62 -7.99 -12.48
C LEU A 263 -5.35 -8.55 -13.87
N PHE A 264 -5.51 -9.85 -14.05
CA PHE A 264 -5.46 -10.54 -15.33
C PHE A 264 -6.87 -10.84 -15.83
N TRP A 265 -7.08 -10.65 -17.13
CA TRP A 265 -8.38 -10.83 -17.76
C TRP A 265 -8.25 -11.39 -19.17
N SER A 266 -9.34 -12.01 -19.64
CA SER A 266 -9.48 -12.54 -20.99
C SER A 266 -10.86 -12.24 -21.55
N GLU A 267 -10.94 -12.01 -22.85
CA GLU A 267 -12.19 -11.87 -23.59
C GLU A 267 -12.91 -13.22 -23.68
N THR A 268 -14.23 -13.25 -23.44
CA THR A 268 -15.06 -14.44 -23.66
C THR A 268 -15.74 -14.36 -25.02
N GLY A 269 -15.71 -15.45 -25.80
CA GLY A 269 -16.42 -15.57 -27.08
C GLY A 269 -15.85 -14.75 -28.25
N GLY A 270 -14.74 -14.04 -28.05
CA GLY A 270 -14.08 -13.21 -29.06
C GLY A 270 -12.79 -13.80 -29.62
N LYS A 271 -11.83 -12.94 -29.98
CA LYS A 271 -10.56 -13.31 -30.64
C LYS A 271 -9.51 -13.87 -29.66
N GLY A 272 -9.92 -14.23 -28.45
CA GLY A 272 -9.01 -14.70 -27.40
C GLY A 272 -8.08 -13.60 -26.87
N ARG A 273 -8.53 -12.34 -26.84
CA ARG A 273 -7.71 -11.26 -26.29
C ARG A 273 -7.49 -11.48 -24.79
N MET A 274 -6.28 -11.21 -24.34
CA MET A 274 -5.90 -11.29 -22.93
C MET A 274 -5.14 -10.03 -22.55
N GLY A 275 -5.22 -9.64 -21.29
CA GLY A 275 -4.56 -8.46 -20.81
C GLY A 275 -4.42 -8.42 -19.30
N HIS A 276 -3.80 -7.35 -18.82
CA HIS A 276 -3.74 -7.08 -17.41
C HIS A 276 -3.83 -5.59 -17.09
N HIS A 277 -4.29 -5.30 -15.88
CA HIS A 277 -4.37 -3.97 -15.30
C HIS A 277 -3.58 -3.93 -14.00
N SER A 278 -2.97 -2.80 -13.65
CA SER A 278 -2.18 -2.68 -12.43
C SER A 278 -2.45 -1.39 -11.69
N ILE A 279 -2.74 -1.50 -10.39
CA ILE A 279 -2.84 -0.38 -9.46
C ILE A 279 -1.70 -0.54 -8.47
N THR A 280 -0.85 0.47 -8.33
CA THR A 280 0.31 0.39 -7.44
C THR A 280 0.26 1.49 -6.40
N GLY A 281 0.86 1.21 -5.24
CA GLY A 281 0.81 2.11 -4.08
C GLY A 281 -0.59 2.28 -3.50
N ILE A 282 -1.37 1.19 -3.43
CA ILE A 282 -2.60 1.17 -2.65
C ILE A 282 -2.19 1.26 -1.18
N ASP A 283 -2.62 2.35 -0.53
CA ASP A 283 -2.37 2.61 0.88
C ASP A 283 -3.53 2.08 1.71
N LEU A 284 -3.20 1.31 2.75
CA LEU A 284 -4.18 0.75 3.67
C LEU A 284 -4.62 1.71 4.80
N GLY A 285 -4.16 2.96 4.76
CA GLY A 285 -4.46 3.98 5.78
C GLY A 285 -3.65 3.78 7.06
N VAL A 286 -2.47 3.17 6.95
CA VAL A 286 -1.50 3.12 8.05
C VAL A 286 -0.75 4.45 8.07
N PRO A 287 -0.44 5.04 9.24
CA PRO A 287 0.33 6.27 9.31
C PRO A 287 1.70 6.13 8.64
N HIS A 288 2.05 7.05 7.74
CA HIS A 288 3.34 7.06 7.04
C HIS A 288 4.05 8.40 7.22
N ASP A 289 4.28 8.83 8.45
CA ASP A 289 4.95 10.11 8.68
C ASP A 289 6.47 10.03 8.92
N TYR A 290 7.11 8.97 8.40
CA TYR A 290 8.55 8.81 8.48
C TYR A 290 9.31 9.90 7.70
N ILE A 291 8.65 10.57 6.75
CA ILE A 291 9.25 11.68 6.00
C ILE A 291 9.41 12.92 6.88
N ASN A 292 8.42 13.29 7.71
CA ASN A 292 8.57 14.44 8.60
C ASN A 292 9.63 14.18 9.69
N GLU A 293 9.76 12.93 10.12
CA GLU A 293 10.85 12.55 11.03
C GLU A 293 12.22 12.79 10.38
N ALA A 294 12.37 12.48 9.10
CA ALA A 294 13.61 12.72 8.35
C ALA A 294 13.98 14.20 8.23
N LEU A 295 13.01 15.12 8.41
CA LEU A 295 13.24 16.56 8.44
C LEU A 295 13.76 17.05 9.79
N THR A 296 13.73 16.22 10.82
CA THR A 296 14.31 16.56 12.12
C THR A 296 15.82 16.33 12.08
N PRO A 297 16.64 17.35 12.41
CA PRO A 297 18.08 17.22 12.38
C PRO A 297 18.55 16.18 13.42
N PRO A 298 19.54 15.33 13.07
CA PRO A 298 20.07 14.36 14.02
C PRO A 298 20.75 15.07 15.20
N ALA A 299 20.61 14.53 16.41
CA ALA A 299 21.15 15.11 17.64
C ALA A 299 22.70 15.26 17.64
N SER A 300 23.39 14.54 16.75
CA SER A 300 24.84 14.44 16.67
C SER A 300 25.51 15.65 16.00
N GLY A 301 25.34 16.87 16.50
CA GLY A 301 26.23 18.04 16.26
C GLY A 301 26.47 18.53 14.82
N ALA A 302 26.04 17.79 13.79
CA ALA A 302 26.29 18.04 12.38
C ALA A 302 25.54 19.27 11.85
N ALA A 303 24.59 19.79 12.62
CA ALA A 303 23.83 20.98 12.28
C ALA A 303 24.63 22.30 12.43
N ARG A 304 25.79 22.31 13.12
CA ARG A 304 26.47 23.57 13.50
C ARG A 304 27.49 24.13 12.49
N MET A 305 27.72 23.50 11.35
CA MET A 305 28.72 23.97 10.37
C MET A 305 28.11 24.17 8.97
N TRP A 306 27.32 25.22 8.77
CA TRP A 306 26.72 25.53 7.46
C TRP A 306 27.16 26.90 6.93
N LEU A 307 27.32 27.00 5.60
CA LEU A 307 27.46 28.28 4.90
C LEU A 307 26.07 28.88 4.68
N LYS A 308 25.93 30.21 4.84
CA LYS A 308 24.65 30.94 4.69
C LYS A 308 23.95 30.68 3.34
N ASP A 309 24.70 30.64 2.24
CA ASP A 309 24.12 30.44 0.90
C ASP A 309 23.54 29.03 0.73
N THR A 310 24.14 28.03 1.37
CA THR A 310 23.63 26.64 1.38
C THR A 310 22.47 26.43 2.35
N GLU A 311 22.18 27.40 3.21
CA GLU A 311 21.09 27.33 4.19
C GLU A 311 19.75 27.62 3.53
N HIS A 312 19.69 28.61 2.62
CA HIS A 312 18.46 28.96 1.91
C HIS A 312 17.96 27.82 1.02
N ASP A 313 18.79 27.29 0.12
CA ASP A 313 18.45 26.17 -0.76
C ASP A 313 17.99 24.93 0.03
N ARG A 314 18.61 24.70 1.20
CA ARG A 314 18.24 23.58 2.08
C ARG A 314 16.90 23.83 2.77
N GLN A 315 16.65 25.05 3.25
CA GLN A 315 15.35 25.40 3.83
C GLN A 315 14.23 25.28 2.79
N GLU A 316 14.48 25.70 1.55
CA GLU A 316 13.54 25.50 0.44
C GLU A 316 13.27 24.01 0.18
N LEU A 317 14.33 23.18 0.17
CA LEU A 317 14.19 21.73 0.06
C LEU A 317 13.37 21.14 1.21
N ILE A 318 13.69 21.48 2.46
CA ILE A 318 12.97 21.00 3.65
C ILE A 318 11.50 21.40 3.57
N GLN A 319 11.21 22.66 3.23
CA GLN A 319 9.85 23.16 3.09
C GLN A 319 9.10 22.46 1.95
N SER A 320 9.76 22.21 0.82
CA SER A 320 9.18 21.45 -0.30
C SER A 320 8.81 20.03 0.11
N ILE A 321 9.65 19.36 0.90
CA ILE A 321 9.37 18.01 1.41
C ILE A 321 8.25 18.05 2.46
N ALA A 322 8.30 19.00 3.40
CA ALA A 322 7.29 19.19 4.45
C ALA A 322 5.89 19.48 3.87
N ASN A 323 5.80 20.42 2.92
CA ASN A 323 4.55 20.78 2.25
C ASN A 323 3.93 19.58 1.54
N ARG A 324 4.76 18.72 0.92
CA ARG A 324 4.28 17.50 0.28
C ARG A 324 3.78 16.48 1.29
N SER A 325 4.49 16.30 2.40
CA SER A 325 4.06 15.44 3.50
C SER A 325 2.73 15.90 4.07
N ALA A 326 2.58 17.21 4.34
CA ALA A 326 1.34 17.81 4.84
C ALA A 326 0.14 17.63 3.87
N ALA A 327 0.37 17.71 2.56
CA ALA A 327 -0.65 17.41 1.57
C ALA A 327 -1.10 15.93 1.59
N SER A 328 -0.20 15.02 1.94
CA SER A 328 -0.51 13.59 2.15
C SER A 328 -1.19 13.31 3.50
N ALA A 329 -0.89 14.13 4.52
CA ALA A 329 -1.39 14.00 5.89
C ALA A 329 -2.91 14.30 6.04
N HIS A 330 -3.60 14.75 4.98
CA HIS A 330 -5.06 14.85 4.97
C HIS A 330 -5.77 13.49 5.04
N ARG A 331 -5.03 12.38 4.96
CA ARG A 331 -5.53 11.06 5.33
C ARG A 331 -5.55 11.00 6.85
N THR A 332 -6.72 10.80 7.46
CA THR A 332 -6.88 10.61 8.91
C THR A 332 -6.11 9.36 9.35
N GLU A 333 -4.83 9.54 9.65
CA GLU A 333 -3.93 8.50 10.14
C GLU A 333 -4.30 8.17 11.59
N ARG A 334 -4.83 6.96 11.83
CA ARG A 334 -5.03 6.46 13.20
C ARG A 334 -3.82 5.63 13.59
N THR A 335 -2.98 6.19 14.45
CA THR A 335 -1.80 5.50 15.00
C THR A 335 -2.19 4.39 15.95
N LEU A 336 -3.28 4.59 16.69
CA LEU A 336 -3.88 3.59 17.57
C LEU A 336 -5.31 3.31 17.10
N ASP A 337 -5.72 2.04 17.18
CA ASP A 337 -7.11 1.61 17.01
C ASP A 337 -7.55 0.82 18.25
N VAL A 338 -8.85 0.80 18.53
CA VAL A 338 -9.42 0.04 19.65
C VAL A 338 -10.55 -0.83 19.12
N ALA A 339 -10.61 -2.09 19.53
CA ALA A 339 -11.81 -2.92 19.38
C ALA A 339 -12.26 -3.53 20.68
N LEU A 340 -13.55 -3.82 20.71
CA LEU A 340 -14.22 -4.53 21.78
C LEU A 340 -14.71 -5.86 21.23
N ARG A 341 -14.44 -6.93 21.97
CA ARG A 341 -14.87 -8.29 21.63
C ARG A 341 -15.52 -8.93 22.84
N LEU A 342 -16.73 -9.44 22.67
CA LEU A 342 -17.38 -10.28 23.66
C LEU A 342 -16.69 -11.65 23.69
N THR A 343 -16.15 -12.05 24.85
CA THR A 343 -15.42 -13.32 25.03
C THR A 343 -16.24 -14.37 25.76
N GLY A 344 -17.20 -13.95 26.60
CA GLY A 344 -18.06 -14.85 27.32
C GLY A 344 -19.29 -14.15 27.89
N VAL A 345 -20.35 -14.92 28.11
CA VAL A 345 -21.55 -14.48 28.83
C VAL A 345 -21.88 -15.54 29.86
N ARG A 346 -22.05 -15.15 31.11
CA ARG A 346 -22.43 -16.05 32.21
C ARG A 346 -23.60 -15.48 33.00
N ARG A 347 -24.52 -16.35 33.42
CA ARG A 347 -25.56 -15.97 34.38
C ARG A 347 -24.98 -15.97 35.79
N VAL A 348 -25.34 -14.94 36.56
CA VAL A 348 -24.90 -14.82 37.97
C VAL A 348 -25.69 -15.76 38.87
N SER A 349 -26.98 -15.95 38.58
CA SER A 349 -27.89 -16.87 39.27
C SER A 349 -28.94 -17.40 38.29
N GLU A 350 -29.44 -18.62 38.48
CA GLU A 350 -30.55 -19.16 37.68
C GLU A 350 -31.87 -18.44 38.00
N ALA A 351 -31.99 -17.85 39.19
CA ALA A 351 -33.19 -17.14 39.63
C ALA A 351 -33.22 -15.67 39.17
N ASP A 352 -32.06 -15.07 38.89
CA ASP A 352 -31.95 -13.67 38.49
C ASP A 352 -31.75 -13.54 36.97
N ALA A 353 -32.39 -12.55 36.37
CA ALA A 353 -32.15 -12.17 34.97
C ALA A 353 -30.76 -11.54 34.72
N LEU A 354 -29.92 -11.42 35.77
CA LEU A 354 -28.63 -10.76 35.71
C LEU A 354 -27.58 -11.66 35.04
N CYS A 355 -27.04 -11.15 33.93
CA CYS A 355 -25.93 -11.74 33.21
C CYS A 355 -24.68 -10.87 33.38
N VAL A 356 -23.51 -11.49 33.36
CA VAL A 356 -22.21 -10.82 33.27
C VAL A 356 -21.59 -11.23 31.95
N ALA A 357 -21.28 -10.23 31.13
CA ALA A 357 -20.57 -10.39 29.87
C ALA A 357 -19.11 -9.97 30.06
N ASP A 358 -18.20 -10.86 29.69
CA ASP A 358 -16.77 -10.62 29.65
C ASP A 358 -16.41 -9.97 28.31
N ILE A 359 -15.83 -8.78 28.36
CA ILE A 359 -15.46 -7.98 27.20
C ILE A 359 -13.95 -7.83 27.19
N GLU A 360 -13.34 -8.24 26.09
CA GLU A 360 -11.95 -7.94 25.80
C GLU A 360 -11.87 -6.63 25.01
N VAL A 361 -11.22 -5.62 25.59
CA VAL A 361 -10.88 -4.38 24.90
C VAL A 361 -9.44 -4.47 24.43
N SER A 362 -9.23 -4.47 23.13
CA SER A 362 -7.93 -4.58 22.49
C SER A 362 -7.51 -3.23 21.93
N VAL A 363 -6.34 -2.76 22.33
CA VAL A 363 -5.70 -1.54 21.79
C VAL A 363 -4.58 -1.97 20.85
N TYR A 364 -4.59 -1.41 19.65
CA TYR A 364 -3.74 -1.78 18.54
C TYR A 364 -2.86 -0.61 18.17
N ASN A 365 -1.56 -0.85 18.03
CA ASN A 365 -0.62 0.14 17.54
C ASN A 365 -0.29 -0.12 16.09
N HIS A 366 -0.59 0.84 15.22
CA HIS A 366 -0.24 0.81 13.79
C HIS A 366 1.07 1.54 13.47
N SER A 367 1.68 2.19 14.46
CA SER A 367 3.01 2.78 14.32
C SER A 367 4.06 1.68 14.21
N TRP A 368 4.94 1.83 13.22
CA TRP A 368 6.03 0.89 12.98
C TRP A 368 7.26 1.12 13.86
N GLN A 369 7.33 2.29 14.50
CA GLN A 369 8.53 2.78 15.20
C GLN A 369 8.24 3.10 16.67
N HIS A 370 7.18 3.85 16.93
CA HIS A 370 6.87 4.32 18.27
C HIS A 370 6.05 3.29 19.04
N ALA A 371 6.53 2.95 20.24
CA ALA A 371 5.69 2.38 21.28
C ALA A 371 4.86 3.51 21.91
N TYR A 372 3.72 3.19 22.51
CA TYR A 372 2.87 4.17 23.18
C TYR A 372 2.55 3.75 24.61
N ASN A 373 2.70 4.70 25.54
CA ASN A 373 2.06 4.62 26.84
C ASN A 373 0.65 5.18 26.68
N ALA A 374 -0.37 4.37 26.91
CA ALA A 374 -1.76 4.73 26.71
C ALA A 374 -2.58 4.56 27.98
N THR A 375 -3.54 5.46 28.19
CA THR A 375 -4.58 5.36 29.21
C THR A 375 -5.90 5.19 28.50
N LEU A 376 -6.52 4.04 28.72
CA LEU A 376 -7.85 3.70 28.23
C LEU A 376 -8.85 3.95 29.37
N ARG A 377 -9.79 4.86 29.17
CA ARG A 377 -10.77 5.28 30.17
C ARG A 377 -12.17 5.19 29.61
N LEU A 378 -13.09 4.55 30.33
CA LEU A 378 -14.51 4.63 30.02
C LEU A 378 -15.05 6.01 30.44
N ILE A 379 -15.72 6.70 29.52
CA ILE A 379 -16.40 7.96 29.82
C ILE A 379 -17.75 7.64 30.46
N SER A 380 -17.97 8.15 31.68
CA SER A 380 -19.28 8.07 32.33
C SER A 380 -20.34 8.81 31.50
N PRO A 381 -21.58 8.30 31.38
CA PRO A 381 -22.67 9.02 30.73
C PRO A 381 -22.86 10.45 31.28
N SER A 382 -22.62 10.66 32.57
CA SER A 382 -22.68 11.98 33.22
C SER A 382 -21.57 12.95 32.77
N GLU A 383 -20.40 12.44 32.36
CA GLU A 383 -19.30 13.24 31.83
C GLU A 383 -19.55 13.61 30.35
N SER A 384 -20.29 12.76 29.62
CA SER A 384 -20.63 13.00 28.21
C SER A 384 -21.54 14.21 28.00
N ASP A 385 -22.40 14.54 28.96
CA ASP A 385 -23.37 15.64 28.84
C ASP A 385 -22.71 17.03 28.77
N GLN A 386 -21.44 17.16 29.14
CA GLN A 386 -20.71 18.44 29.05
C GLN A 386 -19.88 18.60 27.76
N ALA A 387 -19.70 17.54 26.96
CA ALA A 387 -18.64 17.48 25.95
C ALA A 387 -19.10 17.51 24.48
N SER A 388 -20.40 17.41 24.15
CA SER A 388 -20.83 17.36 22.74
C SER A 388 -22.26 17.87 22.50
N GLU A 389 -22.40 18.87 21.60
CA GLU A 389 -23.70 19.42 21.14
C GLU A 389 -24.47 18.46 20.22
N THR A 390 -23.86 17.37 19.76
CA THR A 390 -24.51 16.37 18.90
C THR A 390 -24.77 15.09 19.69
N LYS A 391 -25.89 15.07 20.42
CA LYS A 391 -26.31 13.90 21.20
C LYS A 391 -26.96 12.86 20.26
N PRO A 392 -26.41 11.65 20.09
CA PRO A 392 -27.21 10.55 19.58
C PRO A 392 -28.28 10.23 20.64
N GLU A 393 -29.55 10.23 20.24
CA GLU A 393 -30.66 9.81 21.10
C GLU A 393 -30.46 8.32 21.48
N SER A 394 -29.78 8.05 22.59
CA SER A 394 -29.67 6.70 23.14
C SER A 394 -31.04 6.29 23.69
N SER A 395 -31.89 5.70 22.85
CA SER A 395 -33.29 5.37 23.14
C SER A 395 -33.48 4.10 23.98
N GLY A 396 -32.49 3.70 24.79
CA GLY A 396 -32.56 2.53 25.67
C GLY A 396 -32.66 2.93 27.14
N PRO A 397 -33.35 2.14 27.99
CA PRO A 397 -33.32 2.37 29.43
C PRO A 397 -31.88 2.20 29.94
N GLN A 398 -31.24 3.30 30.35
CA GLN A 398 -29.89 3.32 30.96
C GLN A 398 -29.74 2.38 32.18
N ALA A 399 -30.84 1.87 32.73
CA ALA A 399 -30.87 0.92 33.83
C ALA A 399 -30.57 -0.54 33.41
N ALA A 400 -30.42 -0.86 32.12
CA ALA A 400 -30.30 -2.24 31.66
C ALA A 400 -28.90 -2.86 31.82
N TRP A 401 -27.86 -2.06 32.09
CA TRP A 401 -26.50 -2.56 32.25
C TRP A 401 -25.60 -1.61 33.08
N THR A 402 -24.50 -2.14 33.60
CA THR A 402 -23.49 -1.40 34.36
C THR A 402 -22.13 -2.09 34.23
N TRP A 403 -21.07 -1.30 34.05
CA TRP A 403 -19.70 -1.83 34.08
C TRP A 403 -19.32 -2.29 35.48
N CYS A 404 -18.62 -3.41 35.56
CA CYS A 404 -18.13 -4.00 36.80
C CYS A 404 -16.60 -3.94 36.82
N GLY A 405 -16.05 -3.49 37.95
CA GLY A 405 -14.60 -3.46 38.18
C GLY A 405 -13.92 -2.18 37.70
N VAL A 406 -12.69 -2.34 37.21
CA VAL A 406 -11.81 -1.23 36.82
C VAL A 406 -12.22 -0.70 35.45
N THR A 407 -12.45 0.61 35.35
CA THR A 407 -12.85 1.30 34.11
C THR A 407 -11.74 2.17 33.51
N THR A 408 -10.57 2.20 34.15
CA THR A 408 -9.38 2.94 33.70
C THR A 408 -8.17 2.02 33.70
N HIS A 409 -7.53 1.88 32.55
CA HIS A 409 -6.37 1.02 32.36
C HIS A 409 -5.19 1.82 31.82
N THR A 410 -4.01 1.62 32.41
CA THR A 410 -2.73 2.11 31.87
C THR A 410 -2.04 0.97 31.14
N LEU A 411 -1.58 1.26 29.92
CA LEU A 411 -1.12 0.28 28.95
C LEU A 411 0.18 0.76 28.30
N SER A 412 1.04 -0.19 27.96
CA SER A 412 2.18 0.04 27.05
C SER A 412 1.95 -0.80 25.82
N VAL A 413 1.91 -0.16 24.64
CA VAL A 413 1.65 -0.83 23.36
C VAL A 413 2.89 -0.73 22.50
N ASP A 414 3.53 -1.86 22.25
CA ASP A 414 4.72 -1.96 21.40
C ASP A 414 4.42 -1.56 19.95
N PRO A 415 5.44 -1.18 19.14
CA PRO A 415 5.27 -0.87 17.73
C PRO A 415 4.68 -2.07 16.97
N LEU A 416 3.63 -1.83 16.17
CA LEU A 416 2.83 -2.88 15.50
C LEU A 416 2.26 -3.94 16.45
N GLY A 417 2.27 -3.66 17.75
CA GLY A 417 1.81 -4.55 18.80
C GLY A 417 0.34 -4.34 19.11
N SER A 418 -0.14 -5.17 20.03
CA SER A 418 -1.45 -5.04 20.61
C SER A 418 -1.42 -5.42 22.08
N VAL A 419 -2.32 -4.82 22.84
CA VAL A 419 -2.54 -5.14 24.24
C VAL A 419 -4.02 -5.31 24.47
N CYS A 420 -4.38 -6.33 25.24
CA CYS A 420 -5.77 -6.62 25.57
C CYS A 420 -5.98 -6.39 27.07
N VAL A 421 -7.09 -5.75 27.41
CA VAL A 421 -7.60 -5.69 28.78
C VAL A 421 -8.94 -6.40 28.85
N GLN A 422 -9.19 -7.04 29.98
CA GLN A 422 -10.48 -7.65 30.27
C GLN A 422 -11.31 -6.66 31.10
N ALA A 423 -12.54 -6.45 30.68
CA ALA A 423 -13.55 -5.67 31.37
C ALA A 423 -14.84 -6.49 31.46
N GLN A 424 -15.69 -6.16 32.42
CA GLN A 424 -16.94 -6.89 32.64
C GLN A 424 -18.11 -5.93 32.62
N VAL A 425 -19.19 -6.32 31.96
CA VAL A 425 -20.46 -5.60 32.01
C VAL A 425 -21.52 -6.51 32.62
N ALA A 426 -22.21 -6.03 33.65
CA ALA A 426 -23.41 -6.67 34.16
C ALA A 426 -24.61 -6.12 33.40
N CYS A 427 -25.49 -6.99 32.91
CA CYS A 427 -26.69 -6.61 32.17
C CYS A 427 -27.91 -7.38 32.69
N SER A 428 -29.05 -6.69 32.76
CA SER A 428 -30.33 -7.27 33.18
C SER A 428 -31.15 -7.81 32.00
N ALA A 429 -30.69 -7.61 30.77
CA ALA A 429 -31.35 -8.05 29.54
C ALA A 429 -30.34 -8.53 28.50
N LEU A 430 -30.72 -9.54 27.73
CA LEU A 430 -29.97 -10.02 26.55
C LEU A 430 -30.29 -9.15 25.32
N GLY A 431 -29.37 -9.11 24.37
CA GLY A 431 -29.53 -8.38 23.11
C GLY A 431 -28.35 -7.46 22.78
N ILE A 432 -28.59 -6.49 21.90
CA ILE A 432 -27.58 -5.51 21.49
C ILE A 432 -27.50 -4.42 22.56
N ILE A 433 -26.35 -4.32 23.22
CA ILE A 433 -26.08 -3.36 24.28
C ILE A 433 -25.04 -2.36 23.77
N ASP A 434 -25.35 -1.08 23.87
CA ASP A 434 -24.36 -0.01 23.76
C ASP A 434 -23.51 -0.02 25.03
N VAL A 435 -22.23 -0.35 24.93
CA VAL A 435 -21.34 -0.43 26.11
C VAL A 435 -20.64 0.91 26.42
N GLY A 436 -21.18 2.01 25.88
CA GLY A 436 -20.71 3.36 26.16
C GLY A 436 -19.48 3.76 25.36
N MET A 437 -18.95 4.93 25.70
CA MET A 437 -17.84 5.55 24.98
C MET A 437 -16.52 5.37 25.73
N TRP A 438 -15.50 4.92 25.01
CA TRP A 438 -14.14 4.81 25.52
C TRP A 438 -13.28 5.94 24.98
N GLU A 439 -12.46 6.51 25.86
CA GLU A 439 -11.44 7.51 25.58
C GLU A 439 -10.07 6.84 25.64
N LEU A 440 -9.29 6.96 24.58
CA LEU A 440 -7.89 6.54 24.57
C LEU A 440 -7.00 7.78 24.50
N SER A 441 -6.20 7.99 25.53
CA SER A 441 -5.17 9.03 25.56
C SER A 441 -3.81 8.36 25.55
N ALA A 442 -2.96 8.66 24.59
CA ALA A 442 -1.67 8.00 24.44
C ALA A 442 -0.53 8.96 24.13
N THR A 443 0.65 8.63 24.62
CA THR A 443 1.90 9.38 24.42
C THR A 443 2.98 8.43 23.92
N ALA A 444 3.68 8.78 22.84
CA ALA A 444 4.76 7.94 22.33
C ALA A 444 5.93 7.84 23.33
N VAL A 445 6.47 6.62 23.49
CA VAL A 445 7.65 6.34 24.31
C VAL A 445 8.89 6.83 23.56
N ASN A 446 9.81 7.53 24.25
CA ASN A 446 11.02 8.14 23.69
C ASN A 446 10.79 9.24 22.65
N ALA A 447 9.62 9.89 22.70
CA ALA A 447 9.44 11.21 22.12
C ALA A 447 10.42 12.19 22.78
N THR A 448 11.65 12.29 22.27
CA THR A 448 12.55 13.38 22.66
C THR A 448 11.78 14.67 22.42
N ALA A 449 11.54 15.45 23.48
CA ALA A 449 10.69 16.63 23.47
C ALA A 449 10.99 17.46 22.22
N ALA A 450 10.07 17.41 21.27
CA ALA A 450 10.32 17.91 19.95
C ALA A 450 10.41 19.44 19.99
N THR A 451 11.63 19.95 19.90
CA THR A 451 11.90 21.37 19.62
C THR A 451 11.82 21.67 18.13
N SER A 452 11.55 20.66 17.29
CA SER A 452 11.39 20.82 15.84
C SER A 452 9.97 21.31 15.52
N PRO A 453 9.81 22.41 14.76
CA PRO A 453 8.50 22.88 14.30
C PRO A 453 7.80 21.90 13.34
N TYR A 454 8.49 20.84 12.92
CA TYR A 454 7.97 19.81 12.01
C TYR A 454 7.56 18.51 12.70
N ALA A 455 7.79 18.39 14.01
CA ALA A 455 7.33 17.21 14.75
C ALA A 455 5.83 17.31 15.00
N LYS A 456 5.07 16.33 14.52
CA LYS A 456 3.68 16.16 14.96
C LYS A 456 3.67 15.90 16.47
N SER A 457 2.64 16.42 17.15
CA SER A 457 2.38 16.01 18.53
C SER A 457 2.31 14.49 18.58
N LEU A 458 3.19 13.88 19.36
CA LEU A 458 3.22 12.44 19.61
C LEU A 458 2.16 12.02 20.66
N GLU A 459 1.30 12.97 21.05
CA GLU A 459 0.09 12.73 21.80
C GLU A 459 -1.05 12.38 20.84
N CYS A 460 -1.61 11.19 21.02
CA CYS A 460 -2.79 10.74 20.32
C CYS A 460 -3.94 10.69 21.32
N LYS A 461 -4.93 11.56 21.11
CA LYS A 461 -6.19 11.49 21.83
C LYS A 461 -7.28 11.02 20.87
N LEU A 462 -7.71 9.79 21.02
CA LEU A 462 -8.88 9.29 20.31
C LEU A 462 -10.11 9.71 21.11
N HIS A 463 -10.77 10.75 20.59
CA HIS A 463 -12.09 11.20 21.01
C HIS A 463 -13.13 10.07 20.88
N PRO A 464 -14.25 10.13 21.63
CA PRO A 464 -15.09 8.98 21.92
C PRO A 464 -15.28 8.11 20.69
N LEU A 465 -14.78 6.88 20.80
CA LEU A 465 -15.00 5.87 19.77
C LEU A 465 -16.51 5.76 19.57
N HIS A 466 -16.95 5.62 18.32
CA HIS A 466 -18.37 5.45 18.00
C HIS A 466 -19.04 4.48 18.98
N PRO A 467 -20.33 4.69 19.33
CA PRO A 467 -21.05 3.84 20.26
C PRO A 467 -20.79 2.38 19.90
N SER A 468 -20.26 1.67 20.88
CA SER A 468 -19.75 0.33 20.70
C SER A 468 -20.85 -0.62 21.10
N PHE A 469 -21.35 -1.39 20.14
CA PHE A 469 -22.44 -2.32 20.38
C PHE A 469 -21.89 -3.73 20.51
N ILE A 470 -22.30 -4.44 21.55
CA ILE A 470 -22.07 -5.88 21.69
C ILE A 470 -23.40 -6.60 21.67
N ASN A 471 -23.44 -7.77 21.04
CA ASN A 471 -24.62 -8.63 21.07
C ASN A 471 -24.45 -9.68 22.17
N VAL A 472 -25.12 -9.49 23.30
CA VAL A 472 -25.09 -10.42 24.43
C VAL A 472 -26.16 -11.49 24.23
N THR A 473 -25.71 -12.70 23.89
CA THR A 473 -26.54 -13.90 23.76
C THR A 473 -25.92 -15.04 24.57
N ILE A 474 -26.75 -15.90 25.17
CA ILE A 474 -26.31 -17.07 25.96
C ILE A 474 -26.25 -18.31 25.06
#